data_AF-A0AAW2Q3S9-F1
#
_entry.id   AF-A0AAW2Q3S9-F1
#
_cell.length_a   1.000
_cell.length_b   1.000
_cell.length_c   1.000
_cell.angle_alpha   90.00
_cell.angle_beta   90.00
_cell.angle_gamma   90.00
#
_symmetry.space_group_name_H-M   'P 1'
#
loop_
_entity.id
_entity.type
_entity.pdbx_description
1 polymer ?
#
loop_
_entity_poly.entity_id
_entity_poly.type
_entity_poly.pdbx_seq_one_letter_code
_entity_poly.pdbx_strand_id
1 'polypeptide(L)'
;MGIQSMKQLNELNLANNRLSGHIPDEIGNLPVLNYLDLSQNNFSGGIPLSLQNLKLNKLNLSSNMLTGDIPPLFANGVYRDSFLGNSGLCIGDSGSCNRGAGKRSLVFSWVLKSVFVIAGIVFLVGIAWFLLKYKRLKKMKKGVAITKWTSFHKLGFSEFEISDCLKEANVIGKGASGKVYKVVLSNGETVAVKKLHDKQKKDENNFKSVDSDTGEYEVEVETLGKIRHKNIVRLWCCCNTGNRKLLVYEYMPNGSLGDLLHSNKSKLLDWPTRFKIALDAAEGLSYLHHDSVPPIVHRDVKSNNILLDENFGAKISDFGVAKVVKAVNKGIESMSVIAGSCGYIAPEYAYTLRVNEKSDIYSFGIVILELVTGKSPIDPQFGEKGLATWVCTTLDRKGADHVLDPELDSRFKEHTCKVSTSGCSALVPSQSTVLQCAEWSICCRN
;
A
#
# COMPACT_ATOMS: atom_id res chain seq x y z
N MET A 1 -8.75 -77.59 -41.10
CA MET A 1 -7.52 -78.43 -41.04
C MET A 1 -6.52 -77.72 -40.15
N GLY A 2 -5.97 -78.40 -39.15
CA GLY A 2 -5.03 -77.82 -38.17
C GLY A 2 -3.57 -78.12 -38.54
N ILE A 3 -2.63 -77.53 -37.79
CA ILE A 3 -1.19 -77.61 -38.07
C ILE A 3 -0.66 -79.06 -38.19
N GLN A 4 -1.29 -80.01 -37.50
CA GLN A 4 -0.98 -81.45 -37.52
C GLN A 4 -1.01 -82.13 -38.91
N SER A 5 -1.71 -81.56 -39.90
CA SER A 5 -1.76 -82.10 -41.26
C SER A 5 -0.57 -81.67 -42.12
N MET A 6 0.30 -80.78 -41.65
CA MET A 6 1.42 -80.23 -42.41
C MET A 6 2.67 -81.12 -42.32
N LYS A 7 2.62 -82.31 -42.92
CA LYS A 7 3.68 -83.34 -42.79
C LYS A 7 5.05 -82.97 -43.38
N GLN A 8 5.11 -81.93 -44.21
CA GLN A 8 6.36 -81.45 -44.83
C GLN A 8 6.88 -80.13 -44.21
N LEU A 9 6.23 -79.61 -43.15
CA LEU A 9 6.61 -78.32 -42.56
C LEU A 9 7.96 -78.43 -41.84
N ASN A 10 8.96 -77.73 -42.35
CA ASN A 10 10.32 -77.71 -41.80
C ASN A 10 10.59 -76.51 -40.88
N GLU A 11 10.00 -75.37 -41.18
CA GLU A 11 10.15 -74.13 -40.41
C GLU A 11 8.79 -73.53 -40.05
N LEU A 12 8.63 -73.18 -38.78
CA LEU A 12 7.47 -72.48 -38.25
C LEU A 12 7.94 -71.25 -37.46
N ASN A 13 7.76 -70.06 -38.03
CA ASN A 13 8.06 -68.80 -37.38
C ASN A 13 6.77 -67.97 -37.23
N LEU A 14 6.35 -67.78 -35.99
CA LEU A 14 5.18 -66.99 -35.60
C LEU A 14 5.56 -65.86 -34.63
N ALA A 15 6.85 -65.49 -34.58
CA ALA A 15 7.35 -64.49 -33.66
C ALA A 15 6.70 -63.10 -33.86
N ASN A 16 6.70 -62.27 -32.82
CA ASN A 16 6.22 -60.87 -32.85
C ASN A 16 4.73 -60.72 -33.21
N ASN A 17 3.89 -61.57 -32.66
CA ASN A 17 2.44 -61.49 -32.83
C ASN A 17 1.74 -61.30 -31.49
N ARG A 18 0.41 -61.31 -31.50
CA ARG A 18 -0.43 -61.25 -30.29
C ARG A 18 -1.11 -62.60 -30.03
N LEU A 19 -0.50 -63.70 -30.45
CA LEU A 19 -1.05 -65.03 -30.25
C LEU A 19 -1.10 -65.35 -28.76
N SER A 20 -2.19 -65.95 -28.30
CA SER A 20 -2.44 -66.24 -26.89
C SER A 20 -3.07 -67.61 -26.71
N GLY A 21 -3.16 -68.08 -25.47
CA GLY A 21 -3.55 -69.46 -25.16
C GLY A 21 -2.33 -70.35 -24.92
N HIS A 22 -2.51 -71.66 -24.98
CA HIS A 22 -1.45 -72.64 -24.77
C HIS A 22 -0.75 -72.99 -26.08
N ILE A 23 0.52 -73.40 -26.01
CA ILE A 23 1.20 -74.01 -27.16
C ILE A 23 0.53 -75.38 -27.40
N PRO A 24 -0.03 -75.65 -28.59
CA PRO A 24 -0.72 -76.91 -28.86
C PRO A 24 0.26 -78.10 -28.88
N ASP A 25 -0.11 -79.21 -28.23
CA ASP A 25 0.71 -80.43 -28.17
C ASP A 25 0.96 -81.03 -29.58
N GLU A 26 0.06 -80.76 -30.53
CA GLU A 26 0.08 -81.26 -31.90
C GLU A 26 1.31 -80.81 -32.69
N ILE A 27 1.96 -79.70 -32.30
CA ILE A 27 3.21 -79.24 -32.93
C ILE A 27 4.31 -80.30 -32.76
N GLY A 28 4.32 -81.02 -31.64
CA GLY A 28 5.27 -82.10 -31.37
C GLY A 28 5.14 -83.31 -32.30
N ASN A 29 4.07 -83.39 -33.12
CA ASN A 29 3.81 -84.50 -34.04
C ASN A 29 4.22 -84.21 -35.50
N LEU A 30 4.96 -83.12 -35.74
CA LEU A 30 5.41 -82.74 -37.07
C LEU A 30 6.75 -83.43 -37.42
N PRO A 31 6.78 -84.34 -38.40
CA PRO A 31 7.88 -85.30 -38.55
C PRO A 31 9.20 -84.68 -39.04
N VAL A 32 9.14 -83.49 -39.68
CA VAL A 32 10.31 -82.84 -40.29
C VAL A 32 10.56 -81.42 -39.79
N LEU A 33 9.86 -80.99 -38.72
CA LEU A 33 10.02 -79.64 -38.18
C LEU A 33 11.39 -79.50 -37.50
N ASN A 34 12.14 -78.49 -37.93
CA ASN A 34 13.51 -78.24 -37.52
C ASN A 34 13.73 -76.84 -36.93
N TYR A 35 12.91 -75.87 -37.31
CA TYR A 35 12.94 -74.51 -36.79
C TYR A 35 11.58 -74.13 -36.21
N LEU A 36 11.55 -73.72 -34.94
CA LEU A 36 10.35 -73.25 -34.25
C LEU A 36 10.63 -71.94 -33.51
N ASP A 37 10.01 -70.84 -33.94
CA ASP A 37 10.08 -69.56 -33.26
C ASP A 37 8.67 -69.03 -32.95
N LEU A 38 8.34 -69.00 -31.66
CA LEU A 38 7.09 -68.50 -31.10
C LEU A 38 7.32 -67.27 -30.22
N SER A 39 8.50 -66.63 -30.31
CA SER A 39 8.90 -65.57 -29.40
C SER A 39 8.07 -64.30 -29.53
N GLN A 40 8.05 -63.46 -28.48
CA GLN A 40 7.34 -62.18 -28.47
C GLN A 40 5.85 -62.34 -28.84
N ASN A 41 5.17 -63.20 -28.08
CA ASN A 41 3.74 -63.44 -28.14
C ASN A 41 3.16 -63.44 -26.71
N ASN A 42 1.89 -63.81 -26.58
CA ASN A 42 1.17 -63.87 -25.31
C ASN A 42 0.79 -65.32 -24.93
N PHE A 43 1.60 -66.32 -25.35
CA PHE A 43 1.37 -67.71 -24.99
C PHE A 43 1.54 -67.93 -23.49
N SER A 44 0.71 -68.79 -22.91
CA SER A 44 0.58 -69.05 -21.47
C SER A 44 0.51 -70.54 -21.20
N GLY A 45 0.68 -70.94 -19.93
CA GLY A 45 0.71 -72.35 -19.53
C GLY A 45 2.07 -72.99 -19.70
N GLY A 46 2.11 -74.32 -19.66
CA GLY A 46 3.35 -75.12 -19.75
C GLY A 46 3.90 -75.23 -21.16
N ILE A 47 5.20 -75.55 -21.27
CA ILE A 47 5.80 -75.99 -22.53
C ILE A 47 5.39 -77.47 -22.74
N PRO A 48 4.72 -77.82 -23.85
CA PRO A 48 4.33 -79.20 -24.13
C PRO A 48 5.53 -80.15 -24.11
N LEU A 49 5.41 -81.26 -23.37
CA LEU A 49 6.41 -82.33 -23.38
C LEU A 49 6.58 -82.92 -24.78
N SER A 50 5.55 -82.88 -25.63
CA SER A 50 5.57 -83.39 -27.01
C SER A 50 6.58 -82.68 -27.91
N LEU A 51 6.97 -81.43 -27.61
CA LEU A 51 8.00 -80.72 -28.37
C LEU A 51 9.36 -81.43 -28.34
N GLN A 52 9.62 -82.27 -27.32
CA GLN A 52 10.80 -83.11 -27.21
C GLN A 52 10.90 -84.19 -28.30
N ASN A 53 9.80 -84.52 -28.97
CA ASN A 53 9.78 -85.48 -30.07
C ASN A 53 10.43 -84.92 -31.34
N LEU A 54 10.61 -83.59 -31.41
CA LEU A 54 11.14 -82.89 -32.57
C LEU A 54 12.66 -82.80 -32.52
N LYS A 55 13.31 -82.94 -33.68
CA LYS A 55 14.75 -82.71 -33.85
C LYS A 55 15.01 -81.26 -34.28
N LEU A 56 14.80 -80.33 -33.35
CA LEU A 56 14.92 -78.89 -33.61
C LEU A 56 16.39 -78.44 -33.59
N ASN A 57 16.84 -77.81 -34.68
CA ASN A 57 18.10 -77.07 -34.70
C ASN A 57 17.95 -75.70 -34.03
N LYS A 58 16.74 -75.11 -34.09
CA LYS A 58 16.45 -73.83 -33.44
C LYS A 58 15.07 -73.82 -32.83
N LEU A 59 15.04 -73.48 -31.55
CA LEU A 59 13.83 -73.29 -30.75
C LEU A 59 13.91 -71.90 -30.13
N ASN A 60 12.84 -71.11 -30.20
CA ASN A 60 12.76 -69.82 -29.49
C ASN A 60 11.33 -69.61 -28.98
N LEU A 61 11.15 -69.65 -27.66
CA LEU A 61 9.89 -69.41 -26.96
C LEU A 61 9.98 -68.15 -26.07
N SER A 62 11.00 -67.32 -26.27
CA SER A 62 11.30 -66.17 -25.40
C SER A 62 10.20 -65.12 -25.43
N SER A 63 10.10 -64.32 -24.38
CA SER A 63 9.15 -63.20 -24.26
C SER A 63 7.71 -63.63 -24.49
N ASN A 64 7.26 -64.61 -23.70
CA ASN A 64 5.87 -65.05 -23.56
C ASN A 64 5.50 -65.08 -22.06
N MET A 65 4.32 -65.61 -21.72
CA MET A 65 3.85 -65.81 -20.35
C MET A 65 3.87 -67.30 -19.95
N LEU A 66 4.85 -68.07 -20.44
CA LEU A 66 4.97 -69.51 -20.14
C LEU A 66 5.35 -69.73 -18.67
N THR A 67 4.85 -70.82 -18.12
CA THR A 67 4.96 -71.17 -16.70
C THR A 67 5.22 -72.66 -16.50
N GLY A 68 5.80 -73.07 -15.36
CA GLY A 68 6.07 -74.47 -15.06
C GLY A 68 7.48 -74.91 -15.48
N ASP A 69 7.74 -76.21 -15.46
CA ASP A 69 9.08 -76.74 -15.67
C ASP A 69 9.45 -76.79 -17.16
N ILE A 70 10.73 -76.55 -17.47
CA ILE A 70 11.26 -76.75 -18.82
C ILE A 70 11.41 -78.27 -19.08
N PRO A 71 10.91 -78.81 -20.21
CA PRO A 71 11.06 -80.21 -20.56
C PRO A 71 12.54 -80.65 -20.49
N PRO A 72 12.87 -81.83 -19.91
CA PRO A 72 14.24 -82.21 -19.58
C PRO A 72 15.24 -82.13 -20.74
N LEU A 73 14.85 -82.48 -21.97
CA LEU A 73 15.75 -82.38 -23.13
C LEU A 73 16.13 -80.94 -23.51
N PHE A 74 15.33 -79.95 -23.12
CA PHE A 74 15.62 -78.54 -23.33
C PHE A 74 16.27 -77.87 -22.13
N ALA A 75 16.40 -78.57 -21.00
CA ALA A 75 17.03 -78.07 -19.77
C ALA A 75 18.58 -78.09 -19.82
N ASN A 76 19.17 -78.12 -21.02
CA ASN A 76 20.61 -77.99 -21.23
C ASN A 76 20.97 -76.52 -21.55
N GLY A 77 22.26 -76.16 -21.44
CA GLY A 77 22.71 -74.78 -21.66
C GLY A 77 22.50 -74.25 -23.08
N VAL A 78 22.23 -75.11 -24.07
CA VAL A 78 22.10 -74.74 -25.50
C VAL A 78 20.81 -73.96 -25.76
N TYR A 79 19.72 -74.31 -25.06
CA TYR A 79 18.41 -73.66 -25.25
C TYR A 79 18.10 -72.58 -24.20
N ARG A 80 19.10 -72.17 -23.40
CA ARG A 80 18.90 -71.20 -22.30
C ARG A 80 18.26 -69.90 -22.78
N ASP A 81 18.72 -69.38 -23.91
CA ASP A 81 18.22 -68.11 -24.46
C ASP A 81 16.80 -68.23 -25.04
N SER A 82 16.41 -69.46 -25.44
CA SER A 82 15.10 -69.77 -26.00
C SER A 82 13.95 -69.55 -25.02
N PHE A 83 14.21 -69.42 -23.72
CA PHE A 83 13.18 -69.32 -22.68
C PHE A 83 13.18 -67.98 -21.94
N LEU A 84 14.11 -67.06 -22.26
CA LEU A 84 14.21 -65.75 -21.61
C LEU A 84 12.91 -64.94 -21.72
N GLY A 85 12.62 -64.08 -20.74
CA GLY A 85 11.40 -63.27 -20.72
C GLY A 85 10.13 -63.99 -20.27
N ASN A 86 10.17 -65.30 -20.00
CA ASN A 86 9.08 -66.06 -19.37
C ASN A 86 9.31 -66.17 -17.86
N SER A 87 8.75 -65.24 -17.09
CA SER A 87 9.01 -65.13 -15.64
C SER A 87 8.50 -66.30 -14.78
N GLY A 88 7.64 -67.17 -15.31
CA GLY A 88 7.08 -68.31 -14.59
C GLY A 88 7.71 -69.67 -14.91
N LEU A 89 8.71 -69.73 -15.79
CA LEU A 89 9.41 -70.98 -16.10
C LEU A 89 10.44 -71.32 -15.02
N CYS A 90 10.46 -72.58 -14.60
CA CYS A 90 11.43 -73.12 -13.67
C CYS A 90 12.55 -73.86 -14.42
N ILE A 91 13.82 -73.51 -14.15
CA ILE A 91 15.01 -74.23 -14.64
C ILE A 91 15.44 -75.21 -13.54
N GLY A 92 15.37 -76.51 -13.79
CA GLY A 92 15.75 -77.53 -12.82
C GLY A 92 17.26 -77.54 -12.54
N ASP A 93 17.66 -77.11 -11.35
CA ASP A 93 18.29 -77.95 -10.30
C ASP A 93 18.47 -77.18 -8.96
N SER A 94 17.49 -76.33 -8.61
CA SER A 94 17.40 -75.73 -7.28
C SER A 94 15.95 -75.83 -6.82
N GLY A 95 15.69 -76.79 -5.94
CA GLY A 95 14.36 -77.15 -5.46
C GLY A 95 13.63 -76.03 -4.71
N SER A 96 13.07 -75.06 -5.44
CA SER A 96 12.07 -74.14 -4.92
C SER A 96 11.25 -73.48 -6.05
N CYS A 97 10.49 -74.26 -6.82
CA CYS A 97 9.28 -73.72 -7.46
C CYS A 97 8.23 -73.55 -6.34
N ASN A 98 8.22 -72.38 -5.70
CA ASN A 98 7.22 -72.07 -4.68
C ASN A 98 5.83 -71.96 -5.34
N ARG A 99 5.11 -73.08 -5.37
CA ARG A 99 3.65 -73.09 -5.32
C ARG A 99 3.24 -72.55 -3.96
N GLY A 100 3.10 -71.23 -3.86
CA GLY A 100 2.80 -70.60 -2.57
C GLY A 100 2.61 -69.10 -2.70
N ALA A 101 1.42 -68.72 -3.16
CA ALA A 101 0.91 -67.37 -2.97
C ALA A 101 0.87 -67.01 -1.47
N GLY A 102 1.37 -65.82 -1.16
CA GLY A 102 0.97 -65.04 0.02
C GLY A 102 1.63 -65.39 1.35
N LYS A 103 2.63 -64.57 1.75
CA LYS A 103 2.73 -63.98 3.11
C LYS A 103 3.95 -63.09 3.39
N ARG A 104 4.87 -62.86 2.42
CA ARG A 104 5.94 -61.84 2.58
C ARG A 104 5.67 -60.48 1.93
N SER A 105 4.65 -60.32 1.08
CA SER A 105 4.27 -59.00 0.53
C SER A 105 3.38 -58.17 1.45
N LEU A 106 2.86 -58.74 2.54
CA LEU A 106 1.86 -58.09 3.38
C LEU A 106 2.48 -57.00 4.27
N VAL A 107 3.68 -57.23 4.83
CA VAL A 107 4.41 -56.23 5.64
C VAL A 107 4.93 -55.09 4.78
N PHE A 108 5.55 -55.39 3.63
CA PHE A 108 6.02 -54.35 2.71
C PHE A 108 4.86 -53.53 2.13
N SER A 109 3.73 -54.17 1.82
CA SER A 109 2.50 -53.49 1.42
C SER A 109 1.92 -52.63 2.54
N TRP A 110 1.94 -53.10 3.80
CA TRP A 110 1.48 -52.31 4.95
C TRP A 110 2.36 -51.10 5.24
N VAL A 111 3.69 -51.26 5.19
CA VAL A 111 4.64 -50.16 5.36
C VAL A 111 4.47 -49.14 4.23
N LEU A 112 4.42 -49.60 2.97
CA LEU A 112 4.24 -48.71 1.82
C LEU A 112 2.89 -47.97 1.87
N LYS A 113 1.79 -48.66 2.23
CA LYS A 113 0.48 -48.02 2.45
C LYS A 113 0.51 -47.02 3.61
N SER A 114 1.21 -47.33 4.70
CA SER A 114 1.36 -46.43 5.84
C SER A 114 2.14 -45.17 5.46
N VAL A 115 3.18 -45.30 4.64
CA VAL A 115 3.94 -44.16 4.10
C VAL A 115 3.05 -43.28 3.22
N PHE A 116 2.24 -43.86 2.33
CA PHE A 116 1.30 -43.09 1.50
C PHE A 116 0.21 -42.40 2.33
N VAL A 117 -0.28 -43.04 3.40
CA VAL A 117 -1.26 -42.45 4.33
C VAL A 117 -0.63 -41.28 5.09
N ILE A 118 0.58 -41.43 5.63
CA ILE A 118 1.30 -40.37 6.33
C ILE A 118 1.61 -39.20 5.38
N ALA A 119 2.09 -39.49 4.17
CA ALA A 119 2.32 -38.45 3.16
C ALA A 119 1.03 -37.71 2.78
N GLY A 120 -0.08 -38.43 2.65
CA GLY A 120 -1.40 -37.85 2.42
C GLY A 120 -1.85 -36.93 3.56
N ILE A 121 -1.64 -37.34 4.81
CA ILE A 121 -1.95 -36.51 6.00
C ILE A 121 -1.07 -35.25 6.01
N VAL A 122 0.23 -35.36 5.77
CA VAL A 122 1.15 -34.21 5.70
C VAL A 122 0.73 -33.25 4.59
N PHE A 123 0.34 -33.77 3.41
CA PHE A 123 -0.15 -32.97 2.30
C PHE A 123 -1.46 -32.26 2.64
N LEU A 124 -2.42 -32.94 3.28
CA LEU A 124 -3.68 -32.34 3.72
C LEU A 124 -3.47 -31.28 4.80
N VAL A 125 -2.56 -31.51 5.75
CA VAL A 125 -2.16 -30.51 6.76
C VAL A 125 -1.48 -29.32 6.08
N GLY A 126 -0.61 -29.56 5.09
CA GLY A 126 0.03 -28.52 4.28
C GLY A 126 -0.98 -27.69 3.49
N ILE A 127 -1.97 -28.32 2.87
CA ILE A 127 -3.09 -27.64 2.20
C ILE A 127 -3.92 -26.88 3.22
N ALA A 128 -4.29 -27.48 4.35
CA ALA A 128 -5.08 -26.80 5.38
C ALA A 128 -4.33 -25.58 5.92
N TRP A 129 -3.04 -25.71 6.22
CA TRP A 129 -2.19 -24.59 6.63
C TRP A 129 -2.06 -23.55 5.53
N PHE A 130 -1.87 -23.95 4.28
CA PHE A 130 -1.83 -23.05 3.13
C PHE A 130 -3.16 -22.33 2.93
N LEU A 131 -4.30 -23.01 3.06
CA LEU A 131 -5.63 -22.43 2.97
C LEU A 131 -5.94 -21.52 4.17
N LEU A 132 -5.47 -21.85 5.37
CA LEU A 132 -5.58 -21.00 6.55
C LEU A 132 -4.67 -19.77 6.44
N LYS A 133 -3.44 -19.92 5.94
CA LYS A 133 -2.51 -18.83 5.66
C LYS A 133 -3.03 -17.96 4.51
N TYR A 134 -3.56 -18.57 3.45
CA TYR A 134 -4.19 -17.89 2.33
C TYR A 134 -5.48 -17.18 2.76
N LYS A 135 -6.32 -17.79 3.60
CA LYS A 135 -7.47 -17.13 4.22
C LYS A 135 -7.04 -16.01 5.16
N ARG A 136 -5.96 -16.15 5.95
CA ARG A 136 -5.39 -15.06 6.76
C ARG A 136 -4.86 -13.92 5.90
N LEU A 137 -4.11 -14.22 4.84
CA LEU A 137 -3.60 -13.24 3.87
C LEU A 137 -4.73 -12.59 3.08
N LYS A 138 -5.78 -13.34 2.72
CA LYS A 138 -6.99 -12.81 2.06
C LYS A 138 -7.86 -12.02 3.03
N LYS A 139 -7.89 -12.36 4.33
CA LYS A 139 -8.56 -11.59 5.39
C LYS A 139 -7.77 -10.32 5.71
N MET A 140 -6.44 -10.35 5.65
CA MET A 140 -5.58 -9.15 5.67
C MET A 140 -5.86 -8.29 4.43
N LYS A 141 -5.85 -8.86 3.21
CA LYS A 141 -6.18 -8.14 1.96
C LYS A 141 -7.64 -7.64 1.89
N LYS A 142 -8.61 -8.35 2.47
CA LYS A 142 -10.01 -7.89 2.59
C LYS A 142 -10.22 -6.87 3.71
N GLY A 143 -9.44 -6.94 4.79
CA GLY A 143 -9.34 -5.87 5.79
C GLY A 143 -8.59 -4.64 5.27
N VAL A 144 -7.85 -4.80 4.16
CA VAL A 144 -7.06 -3.80 3.45
C VAL A 144 -7.61 -3.54 2.03
N ALA A 145 -8.91 -3.76 1.81
CA ALA A 145 -9.59 -3.12 0.69
C ALA A 145 -9.79 -1.64 1.06
N ILE A 146 -8.68 -0.89 1.09
CA ILE A 146 -8.63 0.55 1.31
C ILE A 146 -9.01 1.21 -0.02
N THR A 147 -10.30 1.20 -0.32
CA THR A 147 -10.83 1.86 -1.51
C THR A 147 -11.15 3.32 -1.21
N LYS A 148 -10.13 4.14 -0.90
CA LYS A 148 -10.09 5.59 -1.20
C LYS A 148 -8.72 6.23 -0.93
N TRP A 149 -7.65 5.60 -1.41
CA TRP A 149 -6.34 6.27 -1.50
C TRP A 149 -6.34 7.20 -2.71
N THR A 150 -6.27 8.50 -2.49
CA THR A 150 -6.22 9.50 -3.57
C THR A 150 -4.86 10.17 -3.55
N SER A 151 -4.07 9.93 -4.58
CA SER A 151 -2.76 10.57 -4.78
C SER A 151 -2.90 11.76 -5.72
N PHE A 152 -2.34 12.91 -5.35
CA PHE A 152 -2.30 14.10 -6.20
C PHE A 152 -0.98 14.18 -7.02
N HIS A 153 -0.06 13.25 -6.75
CA HIS A 153 1.27 13.16 -7.36
C HIS A 153 1.71 11.70 -7.49
N LYS A 154 2.76 11.43 -8.28
CA LYS A 154 3.39 10.10 -8.34
C LYS A 154 4.07 9.84 -6.99
N LEU A 155 3.65 8.78 -6.31
CA LEU A 155 4.18 8.40 -5.00
C LEU A 155 5.22 7.29 -5.16
N GLY A 156 6.32 7.40 -4.40
CA GLY A 156 7.36 6.37 -4.30
C GLY A 156 7.17 5.40 -3.14
N PHE A 157 6.09 5.53 -2.36
CA PHE A 157 5.83 4.76 -1.15
C PHE A 157 4.40 4.20 -1.14
N SER A 158 4.17 3.19 -0.31
CA SER A 158 2.87 2.55 -0.11
C SER A 158 2.20 2.99 1.20
N GLU A 159 0.88 2.85 1.28
CA GLU A 159 0.09 3.17 2.48
C GLU A 159 0.54 2.39 3.74
N PHE A 160 1.07 1.18 3.55
CA PHE A 160 1.53 0.32 4.64
C PHE A 160 2.67 0.94 5.43
N GLU A 161 3.56 1.68 4.76
CA GLU A 161 4.70 2.36 5.38
C GLU A 161 4.24 3.47 6.35
N ILE A 162 3.14 4.14 6.02
CA ILE A 162 2.57 5.18 6.88
C ILE A 162 1.93 4.57 8.13
N SER A 163 1.13 3.52 7.95
CA SER A 163 0.32 2.94 9.03
C SER A 163 1.17 2.47 10.22
N ASP A 164 2.34 1.89 9.96
CA ASP A 164 3.26 1.41 11.00
C ASP A 164 3.97 2.55 11.76
N CYS A 165 3.96 3.75 11.21
CA CYS A 165 4.60 4.95 11.78
C CYS A 165 3.64 5.84 12.58
N LEU A 166 2.32 5.58 12.60
CA LEU A 166 1.33 6.36 13.34
C LEU A 166 1.30 6.01 14.84
N LYS A 167 2.43 6.24 15.53
CA LYS A 167 2.64 5.99 16.97
C LYS A 167 2.80 7.31 17.74
N GLU A 168 2.49 7.33 19.03
CA GLU A 168 2.59 8.56 19.85
C GLU A 168 4.01 9.17 19.85
N ALA A 169 5.05 8.33 19.76
CA ALA A 169 6.45 8.78 19.69
C ALA A 169 6.76 9.65 18.46
N ASN A 170 5.96 9.52 17.39
CA ASN A 170 6.15 10.26 16.14
C ASN A 170 5.27 11.49 16.04
N VAL A 171 4.51 11.85 17.08
CA VAL A 171 3.60 13.00 17.05
C VAL A 171 4.42 14.29 17.12
N ILE A 172 4.20 15.16 16.13
CA ILE A 172 4.83 16.48 16.04
C ILE A 172 3.85 17.63 16.29
N GLY A 173 2.54 17.36 16.28
CA GLY A 173 1.51 18.37 16.54
C GLY A 173 0.22 17.74 17.04
N LYS A 174 -0.49 18.44 17.94
CA LYS A 174 -1.82 18.07 18.44
C LYS A 174 -2.71 19.31 18.43
N GLY A 175 -3.87 19.24 17.79
CA GLY A 175 -4.80 20.36 17.66
C GLY A 175 -6.26 19.91 17.64
N ALA A 176 -7.17 20.87 17.44
CA ALA A 176 -8.61 20.59 17.42
C ALA A 176 -9.00 19.62 16.28
N SER A 177 -8.31 19.74 15.15
CA SER A 177 -8.48 18.94 13.96
C SER A 177 -7.95 17.50 14.10
N GLY A 178 -6.95 17.28 14.94
CA GLY A 178 -6.36 15.95 15.10
C GLY A 178 -4.91 15.94 15.57
N LYS A 179 -4.21 14.86 15.23
CA LYS A 179 -2.77 14.68 15.52
C LYS A 179 -1.98 14.65 14.21
N VAL A 180 -0.81 15.29 14.21
CA VAL A 180 0.13 15.28 13.09
C VAL A 180 1.35 14.45 13.47
N TYR A 181 1.74 13.53 12.60
CA TYR A 181 2.84 12.59 12.79
C TYR A 181 3.95 12.86 11.77
N LYS A 182 5.20 12.81 12.21
CA LYS A 182 6.36 12.75 11.32
C LYS A 182 6.58 11.31 10.90
N VAL A 183 6.66 11.07 9.60
CA VAL A 183 6.90 9.74 9.03
C VAL A 183 8.10 9.79 8.11
N VAL A 184 9.09 8.95 8.40
CA VAL A 184 10.25 8.74 7.52
C VAL A 184 9.95 7.49 6.68
N LEU A 185 9.91 7.67 5.37
CA LEU A 185 9.58 6.64 4.40
C LEU A 185 10.80 5.77 4.07
N SER A 186 10.58 4.60 3.48
CA SER A 186 11.66 3.67 3.13
C SER A 186 12.65 4.23 2.10
N ASN A 187 12.21 5.18 1.27
CA ASN A 187 13.03 5.89 0.30
C ASN A 187 13.86 7.05 0.90
N GLY A 188 13.76 7.29 2.21
CA GLY A 188 14.45 8.37 2.91
C GLY A 188 13.70 9.71 2.92
N GLU A 189 12.60 9.85 2.18
CA GLU A 189 11.76 11.04 2.23
C GLU A 189 11.01 11.13 3.57
N THR A 190 10.76 12.35 4.03
CA THR A 190 9.98 12.60 5.25
C THR A 190 8.66 13.29 4.88
N VAL A 191 7.56 12.79 5.43
CA VAL A 191 6.22 13.35 5.24
C VAL A 191 5.55 13.67 6.58
N ALA A 192 4.63 14.63 6.56
CA ALA A 192 3.76 14.94 7.69
C ALA A 192 2.39 14.30 7.45
N VAL A 193 1.92 13.49 8.40
CA VAL A 193 0.62 12.82 8.30
C VAL A 193 -0.33 13.37 9.34
N LYS A 194 -1.36 14.09 8.92
CA LYS A 194 -2.44 14.57 9.78
C LYS A 194 -3.53 13.50 9.86
N LYS A 195 -3.72 12.93 11.04
CA LYS A 195 -4.84 12.05 11.36
C LYS A 195 -5.93 12.87 12.04
N LEU A 196 -7.04 13.04 11.35
CA LEU A 196 -8.17 13.80 11.88
C LEU A 196 -8.86 13.03 13.01
N HIS A 197 -9.44 13.75 13.96
CA HIS A 197 -10.21 13.14 15.04
C HIS A 197 -11.42 12.39 14.51
N ASP A 198 -11.68 11.22 15.09
CA ASP A 198 -12.88 10.45 14.79
C ASP A 198 -14.07 11.20 15.39
N LYS A 199 -14.98 11.72 14.56
CA LYS A 199 -16.25 12.26 15.06
C LYS A 199 -17.02 11.06 15.62
N GLN A 200 -16.87 10.77 16.90
CA GLN A 200 -17.82 9.88 17.58
C GLN A 200 -19.21 10.44 17.29
N LYS A 201 -20.11 9.56 16.81
CA LYS A 201 -21.53 9.89 16.64
C LYS A 201 -22.04 10.42 17.99
N LYS A 202 -22.05 11.72 18.18
CA LYS A 202 -22.80 12.35 19.26
C LYS A 202 -24.26 12.05 18.97
N ASP A 203 -24.95 11.58 20.00
CA ASP A 203 -26.34 11.15 20.00
C ASP A 203 -27.26 12.10 19.21
N GLU A 204 -28.24 11.50 18.54
CA GLU A 204 -29.13 12.07 17.51
C GLU A 204 -30.02 13.26 17.94
N ASN A 205 -29.76 13.93 19.07
CA ASN A 205 -30.67 14.92 19.66
C ASN A 205 -30.16 16.37 19.67
N ASN A 206 -29.25 16.78 18.78
CA ASN A 206 -28.98 18.20 18.58
C ASN A 206 -29.16 18.65 17.13
N PHE A 207 -30.02 19.66 17.00
CA PHE A 207 -30.35 20.47 15.83
C PHE A 207 -29.20 20.51 14.80
N LYS A 208 -29.38 19.81 13.68
CA LYS A 208 -28.45 19.89 12.55
C LYS A 208 -28.51 21.29 11.96
N SER A 209 -27.46 22.07 12.20
CA SER A 209 -27.22 23.32 11.48
C SER A 209 -27.16 23.04 9.98
N VAL A 210 -27.97 23.75 9.22
CA VAL A 210 -28.31 23.52 7.80
C VAL A 210 -27.15 23.78 6.81
N ASP A 211 -25.94 24.14 7.28
CA ASP A 211 -24.82 24.53 6.40
C ASP A 211 -23.44 23.93 6.79
N SER A 212 -23.41 22.84 7.58
CA SER A 212 -22.17 22.24 8.11
C SER A 212 -21.91 20.79 7.64
N ASP A 213 -22.34 20.42 6.43
CA ASP A 213 -22.29 19.02 5.98
C ASP A 213 -20.96 18.61 5.33
N THR A 214 -20.11 19.59 4.97
CA THR A 214 -18.77 19.33 4.44
C THR A 214 -17.76 19.31 5.60
N GLY A 215 -17.17 18.14 5.88
CA GLY A 215 -16.17 18.01 6.93
C GLY A 215 -14.82 18.60 6.54
N GLU A 216 -14.01 18.94 7.56
CA GLU A 216 -12.65 19.48 7.41
C GLU A 216 -11.80 18.72 6.38
N TYR A 217 -11.89 17.38 6.41
CA TYR A 217 -11.24 16.50 5.44
C TYR A 217 -11.64 16.79 4.00
N GLU A 218 -12.94 16.90 3.75
CA GLU A 218 -13.47 17.11 2.41
C GLU A 218 -13.05 18.48 1.86
N VAL A 219 -13.05 19.51 2.72
CA VAL A 219 -12.57 20.86 2.38
C VAL A 219 -11.08 20.82 2.02
N GLU A 220 -10.23 20.28 2.89
CA GLU A 220 -8.78 20.22 2.62
C GLU A 220 -8.46 19.46 1.33
N VAL A 221 -9.12 18.33 1.10
CA VAL A 221 -8.91 17.51 -0.10
C VAL A 221 -9.40 18.24 -1.36
N GLU A 222 -10.54 18.92 -1.30
CA GLU A 222 -11.07 19.65 -2.46
C GLU A 222 -10.21 20.88 -2.80
N THR A 223 -9.74 21.61 -1.79
CA THR A 223 -8.93 22.82 -1.96
C THR A 223 -7.49 22.45 -2.33
N LEU A 224 -6.77 21.74 -1.47
CA LEU A 224 -5.35 21.42 -1.68
C LEU A 224 -5.12 20.37 -2.78
N GLY A 225 -6.15 19.60 -3.14
CA GLY A 225 -6.08 18.69 -4.29
C GLY A 225 -6.01 19.41 -5.64
N LYS A 226 -6.42 20.69 -5.71
CA LYS A 226 -6.53 21.47 -6.96
C LYS A 226 -5.48 22.58 -7.08
N ILE A 227 -4.91 23.05 -5.97
CA ILE A 227 -3.95 24.16 -5.97
C ILE A 227 -2.50 23.70 -5.81
N ARG A 228 -1.57 24.46 -6.40
CA ARG A 228 -0.13 24.28 -6.20
C ARG A 228 0.56 25.62 -6.25
N HIS A 229 1.22 25.99 -5.16
CA HIS A 229 1.98 27.22 -5.05
C HIS A 229 3.21 27.00 -4.17
N LYS A 230 4.31 27.72 -4.43
CA LYS A 230 5.56 27.57 -3.66
C LYS A 230 5.37 27.89 -2.17
N ASN A 231 4.47 28.81 -1.84
CA ASN A 231 4.14 29.24 -0.47
C ASN A 231 2.85 28.63 0.08
N ILE A 232 2.41 27.48 -0.43
CA ILE A 232 1.28 26.73 0.10
C ILE A 232 1.74 25.29 0.33
N VAL A 233 1.43 24.74 1.50
CA VAL A 233 1.82 23.38 1.85
C VAL A 233 1.14 22.40 0.90
N ARG A 234 1.97 21.56 0.27
CA ARG A 234 1.52 20.61 -0.74
C ARG A 234 0.92 19.36 -0.10
N LEU A 235 -0.32 19.06 -0.45
CA LEU A 235 -0.97 17.77 -0.18
C LEU A 235 -0.44 16.72 -1.18
N TRP A 236 0.18 15.66 -0.67
CA TRP A 236 0.73 14.58 -1.49
C TRP A 236 -0.35 13.56 -1.82
N CYS A 237 -1.05 13.11 -0.79
CA CYS A 237 -2.16 12.18 -0.90
C CYS A 237 -3.08 12.26 0.32
N CYS A 238 -4.26 11.67 0.18
CA CYS A 238 -5.19 11.49 1.27
C CYS A 238 -5.74 10.06 1.28
N CYS A 239 -6.17 9.62 2.45
CA CYS A 239 -6.80 8.34 2.67
C CYS A 239 -8.06 8.51 3.50
N ASN A 240 -9.16 7.91 3.02
CA ASN A 240 -10.39 7.79 3.77
C ASN A 240 -10.80 6.32 3.84
N THR A 241 -10.47 5.66 4.96
CA THR A 241 -10.83 4.26 5.21
C THR A 241 -11.56 4.11 6.53
N GLY A 242 -12.86 3.81 6.45
CA GLY A 242 -13.72 3.63 7.62
C GLY A 242 -13.70 4.87 8.51
N ASN A 243 -13.17 4.73 9.72
CA ASN A 243 -13.03 5.80 10.71
C ASN A 243 -11.67 6.52 10.68
N ARG A 244 -10.82 6.23 9.69
CA ARG A 244 -9.49 6.84 9.56
C ARG A 244 -9.47 7.79 8.37
N LYS A 245 -9.48 9.08 8.68
CA LYS A 245 -9.23 10.16 7.73
C LYS A 245 -7.79 10.64 7.91
N LEU A 246 -6.95 10.41 6.90
CA LEU A 246 -5.53 10.77 6.88
C LEU A 246 -5.26 11.73 5.72
N LEU A 247 -4.50 12.79 6.01
CA LEU A 247 -3.98 13.73 5.03
C LEU A 247 -2.45 13.69 5.12
N VAL A 248 -1.79 13.52 3.98
CA VAL A 248 -0.32 13.39 3.90
C VAL A 248 0.23 14.58 3.15
N TYR A 249 1.10 15.35 3.81
CA TYR A 249 1.71 16.57 3.29
C TYR A 249 3.23 16.41 3.18
N GLU A 250 3.84 17.35 2.46
CA GLU A 250 5.27 17.59 2.63
C GLU A 250 5.61 17.90 4.10
N TYR A 251 6.76 17.42 4.55
CA TYR A 251 7.23 17.70 5.90
C TYR A 251 7.95 19.06 5.93
N MET A 252 7.66 19.85 6.96
CA MET A 252 8.22 21.19 7.19
C MET A 252 9.15 21.12 8.42
N PRO A 253 10.49 21.05 8.24
CA PRO A 253 11.41 20.68 9.32
C PRO A 253 11.50 21.70 10.45
N ASN A 254 11.30 22.98 10.16
CA ASN A 254 11.38 24.06 11.14
C ASN A 254 10.04 24.28 11.89
N GLY A 255 9.00 23.51 11.57
CA GLY A 255 7.71 23.57 12.26
C GLY A 255 6.91 24.84 11.92
N SER A 256 6.09 25.29 12.87
CA SER A 256 5.26 26.49 12.68
C SER A 256 6.00 27.77 13.08
N LEU A 257 5.64 28.89 12.43
CA LEU A 257 6.15 30.21 12.78
C LEU A 257 5.81 30.57 14.24
N GLY A 258 4.59 30.29 14.69
CA GLY A 258 4.16 30.61 16.05
C GLY A 258 4.98 29.87 17.12
N ASP A 259 5.30 28.59 16.90
CA ASP A 259 6.17 27.83 17.82
C ASP A 259 7.60 28.39 17.86
N LEU A 260 8.13 28.87 16.72
CA LEU A 260 9.47 29.45 16.67
C LEU A 260 9.50 30.84 17.31
N LEU A 261 8.49 31.66 17.05
CA LEU A 261 8.43 33.05 17.50
C LEU A 261 8.14 33.16 19.01
N HIS A 262 7.28 32.30 19.54
CA HIS A 262 6.81 32.36 20.94
C HIS A 262 7.51 31.36 21.86
N SER A 263 8.61 30.76 21.41
CA SER A 263 9.45 29.89 22.24
C SER A 263 10.86 30.47 22.39
N ASN A 264 11.70 29.78 23.16
CA ASN A 264 13.12 30.13 23.33
C ASN A 264 13.93 30.12 22.01
N LYS A 265 13.30 29.72 20.89
CA LYS A 265 13.88 29.71 19.54
C LYS A 265 13.64 31.02 18.78
N SER A 266 12.97 32.02 19.38
CA SER A 266 12.72 33.34 18.77
C SER A 266 14.00 33.98 18.19
N LYS A 267 15.12 33.76 18.89
CA LYS A 267 16.46 34.25 18.55
C LYS A 267 17.01 33.74 17.21
N LEU A 268 16.43 32.68 16.66
CA LEU A 268 16.77 32.18 15.33
C LEU A 268 16.16 33.03 14.20
N LEU A 269 15.15 33.85 14.52
CA LEU A 269 14.43 34.68 13.56
C LEU A 269 14.90 36.12 13.64
N ASP A 270 15.99 36.42 12.93
CA ASP A 270 16.40 37.80 12.68
C ASP A 270 15.39 38.54 11.79
N TRP A 271 15.51 39.86 11.69
CA TRP A 271 14.56 40.66 10.91
C TRP A 271 14.48 40.26 9.43
N PRO A 272 15.60 40.07 8.69
CA PRO A 272 15.54 39.56 7.32
C PRO A 272 14.75 38.26 7.18
N THR A 273 14.91 37.31 8.10
CA THR A 273 14.16 36.05 8.08
C THR A 273 12.68 36.29 8.36
N ARG A 274 12.32 37.09 9.37
CA ARG A 274 10.91 37.45 9.66
C ARG A 274 10.24 38.13 8.48
N PHE A 275 10.94 39.04 7.83
CA PHE A 275 10.47 39.76 6.66
C PHE A 275 10.26 38.84 5.46
N LYS A 276 11.21 37.94 5.20
CA LYS A 276 11.08 36.90 4.17
C LYS A 276 9.83 36.04 4.42
N ILE A 277 9.61 35.61 5.66
CA ILE A 277 8.44 34.81 6.04
C ILE A 277 7.14 35.57 5.77
N ALA A 278 7.07 36.85 6.13
CA ALA A 278 5.93 37.71 5.82
C ALA A 278 5.67 37.79 4.31
N LEU A 279 6.72 38.02 3.51
CA LEU A 279 6.61 38.11 2.06
C LEU A 279 6.11 36.79 1.44
N ASP A 280 6.71 35.66 1.82
CA ASP A 280 6.33 34.33 1.37
C ASP A 280 4.85 34.02 1.70
N ALA A 281 4.41 34.32 2.93
CA ALA A 281 3.02 34.13 3.34
C ALA A 281 2.05 35.05 2.57
N ALA A 282 2.44 36.31 2.32
CA ALA A 282 1.64 37.26 1.54
C ALA A 282 1.49 36.79 0.08
N GLU A 283 2.56 36.29 -0.55
CA GLU A 283 2.51 35.71 -1.90
C GLU A 283 1.55 34.50 -1.96
N GLY A 284 1.59 33.63 -0.94
CA GLY A 284 0.64 32.52 -0.81
C GLY A 284 -0.82 32.94 -0.68
N LEU A 285 -1.11 33.96 0.13
CA LEU A 285 -2.48 34.50 0.28
C LEU A 285 -2.96 35.19 -1.00
N SER A 286 -2.10 35.99 -1.64
CA SER A 286 -2.41 36.65 -2.91
C SER A 286 -2.83 35.64 -3.98
N TYR A 287 -2.11 34.52 -4.09
CA TYR A 287 -2.47 33.44 -5.01
C TYR A 287 -3.86 32.86 -4.73
N LEU A 288 -4.23 32.66 -3.45
CA LEU A 288 -5.55 32.13 -3.08
C LEU A 288 -6.69 33.08 -3.44
N HIS A 289 -6.48 34.38 -3.27
CA HIS A 289 -7.52 35.40 -3.48
C HIS A 289 -7.67 35.82 -4.95
N HIS A 290 -6.58 35.82 -5.73
CA HIS A 290 -6.56 36.44 -7.07
C HIS A 290 -6.26 35.49 -8.20
N ASP A 291 -5.31 34.57 -8.01
CA ASP A 291 -4.86 33.67 -9.07
C ASP A 291 -5.64 32.34 -9.08
N SER A 292 -6.27 32.00 -7.96
CA SER A 292 -7.14 30.82 -7.85
C SER A 292 -8.51 31.10 -8.45
N VAL A 293 -8.96 30.23 -9.35
CA VAL A 293 -10.29 30.32 -9.97
C VAL A 293 -11.08 29.05 -9.65
N PRO A 294 -12.17 29.14 -8.87
CA PRO A 294 -12.67 30.31 -8.13
C PRO A 294 -11.76 30.76 -6.96
N PRO A 295 -11.88 32.03 -6.49
CA PRO A 295 -11.13 32.53 -5.33
C PRO A 295 -11.38 31.71 -4.06
N ILE A 296 -10.35 31.57 -3.23
CA ILE A 296 -10.37 30.77 -2.01
C ILE A 296 -10.05 31.67 -0.82
N VAL A 297 -10.94 31.72 0.17
CA VAL A 297 -10.69 32.40 1.46
C VAL A 297 -10.25 31.35 2.48
N HIS A 298 -9.10 31.56 3.12
CA HIS A 298 -8.47 30.62 4.04
C HIS A 298 -9.20 30.50 5.38
N ARG A 299 -9.62 31.63 5.97
CA ARG A 299 -10.42 31.78 7.20
C ARG A 299 -9.76 31.40 8.52
N ASP A 300 -8.57 30.77 8.51
CA ASP A 300 -7.79 30.50 9.73
C ASP A 300 -6.31 30.88 9.55
N VAL A 301 -6.04 32.07 9.01
CA VAL A 301 -4.67 32.58 8.89
C VAL A 301 -4.15 32.94 10.28
N LYS A 302 -3.03 32.33 10.69
CA LYS A 302 -2.35 32.57 11.97
C LYS A 302 -0.91 32.09 11.92
N SER A 303 -0.08 32.54 12.86
CA SER A 303 1.34 32.16 12.92
C SER A 303 1.56 30.64 13.03
N ASN A 304 0.67 29.92 13.73
CA ASN A 304 0.73 28.45 13.83
C ASN A 304 0.38 27.70 12.53
N ASN A 305 -0.34 28.35 11.60
CA ASN A 305 -0.71 27.78 10.31
C ASN A 305 0.25 28.19 9.18
N ILE A 306 1.33 28.91 9.50
CA ILE A 306 2.43 29.22 8.60
C ILE A 306 3.60 28.30 8.97
N LEU A 307 3.92 27.35 8.10
CA LEU A 307 4.99 26.38 8.32
C LEU A 307 6.27 26.78 7.59
N LEU A 308 7.41 26.37 8.15
CA LEU A 308 8.73 26.79 7.68
C LEU A 308 9.55 25.60 7.16
N ASP A 309 10.07 25.74 5.94
CA ASP A 309 10.97 24.76 5.33
C ASP A 309 12.39 24.88 5.90
N GLU A 310 13.32 24.05 5.42
CA GLU A 310 14.73 24.02 5.85
C GLU A 310 15.45 25.38 5.76
N ASN A 311 15.04 26.22 4.81
CA ASN A 311 15.62 27.53 4.53
C ASN A 311 14.76 28.69 5.07
N PHE A 312 13.87 28.41 6.04
CA PHE A 312 12.88 29.35 6.56
C PHE A 312 11.98 29.97 5.48
N GLY A 313 11.77 29.26 4.36
CA GLY A 313 10.73 29.59 3.39
C GLY A 313 9.36 29.28 3.97
N ALA A 314 8.43 30.23 3.85
CA ALA A 314 7.13 30.11 4.50
C ALA A 314 6.05 29.53 3.56
N LYS A 315 5.24 28.64 4.12
CA LYS A 315 4.09 28.04 3.44
C LYS A 315 2.83 28.05 4.30
N ILE A 316 1.72 28.48 3.71
CA ILE A 316 0.40 28.46 4.35
C ILE A 316 -0.11 27.01 4.43
N SER A 317 -0.68 26.64 5.57
CA SER A 317 -1.20 25.31 5.88
C SER A 317 -2.56 25.37 6.57
N ASP A 318 -3.18 24.22 6.76
CA ASP A 318 -4.45 24.03 7.49
C ASP A 318 -5.67 24.69 6.84
N PHE A 319 -6.07 24.14 5.68
CA PHE A 319 -7.20 24.61 4.88
C PHE A 319 -8.55 24.06 5.37
N GLY A 320 -8.61 23.51 6.58
CA GLY A 320 -9.76 22.76 7.09
C GLY A 320 -11.07 23.53 7.17
N VAL A 321 -11.00 24.86 7.18
CA VAL A 321 -12.16 25.77 7.20
C VAL A 321 -12.24 26.68 5.97
N ALA A 322 -11.35 26.47 4.99
CA ALA A 322 -11.28 27.28 3.79
C ALA A 322 -12.61 27.24 3.01
N LYS A 323 -12.93 28.34 2.32
CA LYS A 323 -14.16 28.48 1.56
C LYS A 323 -13.87 28.96 0.15
N VAL A 324 -14.43 28.23 -0.81
CA VAL A 324 -14.45 28.63 -2.21
C VAL A 324 -15.54 29.68 -2.42
N VAL A 325 -15.16 30.88 -2.85
CA VAL A 325 -16.09 31.99 -3.11
C VAL A 325 -16.62 31.85 -4.53
N LYS A 326 -17.89 31.42 -4.66
CA LYS A 326 -18.57 31.39 -5.95
C LYS A 326 -19.05 32.81 -6.29
N ALA A 327 -18.65 33.33 -7.44
CA ALA A 327 -19.18 34.57 -7.98
C ALA A 327 -20.65 34.36 -8.39
N VAL A 328 -21.59 34.59 -7.46
CA VAL A 328 -23.01 34.60 -7.78
C VAL A 328 -23.38 36.01 -8.22
N ASN A 329 -23.85 36.12 -9.47
CA ASN A 329 -24.46 37.34 -10.01
C ASN A 329 -25.53 37.85 -9.02
N LYS A 330 -25.32 39.08 -8.51
CA LYS A 330 -26.21 39.82 -7.60
C LYS A 330 -26.46 39.16 -6.22
N GLY A 331 -25.59 39.49 -5.27
CA GLY A 331 -26.05 40.04 -4.00
C GLY A 331 -26.40 39.07 -2.86
N ILE A 332 -25.72 37.94 -2.72
CA ILE A 332 -25.61 37.25 -1.42
C ILE A 332 -24.17 36.79 -1.24
N GLU A 333 -23.39 37.58 -0.51
CA GLU A 333 -22.10 37.17 0.03
C GLU A 333 -22.28 35.86 0.81
N SER A 334 -21.34 34.92 0.66
CA SER A 334 -21.50 33.56 1.17
C SER A 334 -21.46 33.53 2.70
N MET A 335 -22.60 33.76 3.36
CA MET A 335 -22.76 33.62 4.81
C MET A 335 -22.24 32.26 5.26
N SER A 336 -21.57 32.20 6.40
CA SER A 336 -21.03 30.95 6.95
C SER A 336 -20.96 31.02 8.48
N VAL A 337 -20.97 29.86 9.12
CA VAL A 337 -20.65 29.73 10.55
C VAL A 337 -19.28 30.38 10.80
N ILE A 338 -19.14 31.13 11.90
CA ILE A 338 -17.87 31.72 12.31
C ILE A 338 -16.84 30.60 12.48
N ALA A 339 -15.71 30.75 11.79
CA ALA A 339 -14.55 29.86 11.91
C ALA A 339 -13.29 30.70 11.99
N GLY A 340 -12.23 30.15 12.58
CA GLY A 340 -10.96 30.83 12.79
C GLY A 340 -10.52 30.80 14.24
N SER A 341 -9.31 31.31 14.50
CA SER A 341 -8.69 31.29 15.82
C SER A 341 -8.87 32.63 16.56
N CYS A 342 -9.18 32.55 17.86
CA CYS A 342 -9.32 33.74 18.71
C CYS A 342 -8.04 34.59 18.67
N GLY A 343 -8.18 35.91 18.62
CA GLY A 343 -7.09 36.87 18.41
C GLY A 343 -6.80 37.20 16.94
N TYR A 344 -7.23 36.36 16.00
CA TYR A 344 -7.03 36.56 14.56
C TYR A 344 -8.32 36.92 13.81
N ILE A 345 -9.48 36.56 14.36
CA ILE A 345 -10.78 36.79 13.73
C ILE A 345 -11.06 38.30 13.60
N ALA A 346 -11.35 38.73 12.37
CA ALA A 346 -11.78 40.10 12.08
C ALA A 346 -13.10 40.43 12.80
N PRO A 347 -13.22 41.56 13.53
CA PRO A 347 -14.44 41.93 14.25
C PRO A 347 -15.67 41.98 13.33
N GLU A 348 -15.54 42.58 12.15
CA GLU A 348 -16.62 42.67 11.16
C GLU A 348 -17.08 41.30 10.64
N TYR A 349 -16.17 40.33 10.55
CA TYR A 349 -16.53 38.97 10.17
C TYR A 349 -17.36 38.28 11.26
N ALA A 350 -16.98 38.49 12.53
CA ALA A 350 -17.71 37.95 13.67
C ALA A 350 -19.15 38.49 13.77
N TYR A 351 -19.38 39.76 13.41
CA TYR A 351 -20.71 40.36 13.46
C TYR A 351 -21.57 40.08 12.22
N THR A 352 -20.96 40.10 11.03
CA THR A 352 -21.73 40.06 9.77
C THR A 352 -21.90 38.65 9.19
N LEU A 353 -21.09 37.68 9.64
CA LEU A 353 -21.02 36.32 9.10
C LEU A 353 -20.63 36.24 7.61
N ARG A 354 -20.21 37.36 7.01
CA ARG A 354 -19.84 37.48 5.59
C ARG A 354 -18.43 36.98 5.37
N VAL A 355 -18.27 35.95 4.55
CA VAL A 355 -16.95 35.43 4.17
C VAL A 355 -16.45 36.17 2.94
N ASN A 356 -15.36 36.92 3.11
CA ASN A 356 -14.61 37.57 2.03
C ASN A 356 -13.11 37.52 2.32
N GLU A 357 -12.31 37.90 1.34
CA GLU A 357 -10.85 37.94 1.42
C GLU A 357 -10.32 38.93 2.48
N LYS A 358 -11.13 39.91 2.91
CA LYS A 358 -10.74 40.89 3.94
C LYS A 358 -10.51 40.25 5.30
N SER A 359 -11.26 39.20 5.61
CA SER A 359 -11.07 38.44 6.85
C SER A 359 -9.67 37.82 6.95
N ASP A 360 -9.11 37.34 5.82
CA ASP A 360 -7.74 36.83 5.75
C ASP A 360 -6.71 37.96 5.84
N ILE A 361 -6.99 39.12 5.23
CA ILE A 361 -6.11 40.30 5.29
C ILE A 361 -5.98 40.81 6.73
N TYR A 362 -7.09 40.91 7.46
CA TYR A 362 -7.07 41.26 8.89
C TYR A 362 -6.25 40.25 9.69
N SER A 363 -6.53 38.96 9.50
CA SER A 363 -5.84 37.86 10.20
C SER A 363 -4.34 37.87 9.91
N PHE A 364 -3.95 38.17 8.67
CA PHE A 364 -2.56 38.34 8.28
C PHE A 364 -1.93 39.60 8.89
N GLY A 365 -2.67 40.70 9.02
CA GLY A 365 -2.26 41.89 9.76
C GLY A 365 -1.85 41.55 11.19
N ILE A 366 -2.59 40.68 11.88
CA ILE A 366 -2.21 40.17 13.20
C ILE A 366 -0.89 39.40 13.17
N VAL A 367 -0.69 38.51 12.19
CA VAL A 367 0.59 37.79 12.02
C VAL A 367 1.77 38.75 11.83
N ILE A 368 1.57 39.83 11.09
CA ILE A 368 2.60 40.87 10.90
C ILE A 368 2.91 41.54 12.23
N LEU A 369 1.88 41.88 13.01
CA LEU A 369 2.07 42.43 14.35
C LEU A 369 2.80 41.46 15.28
N GLU A 370 2.53 40.15 15.20
CA GLU A 370 3.33 39.14 15.90
C GLU A 370 4.80 39.19 15.48
N LEU A 371 5.09 39.20 14.17
CA LEU A 371 6.46 39.21 13.65
C LEU A 371 7.26 40.44 14.10
N VAL A 372 6.64 41.62 14.14
CA VAL A 372 7.33 42.86 14.57
C VAL A 372 7.45 42.98 16.08
N THR A 373 6.52 42.41 16.87
CA THR A 373 6.51 42.55 18.34
C THR A 373 7.15 41.37 19.07
N GLY A 374 7.20 40.20 18.43
CA GLY A 374 7.55 38.93 19.09
C GLY A 374 6.50 38.46 20.11
N LYS A 375 5.30 39.05 20.12
CA LYS A 375 4.27 38.81 21.15
C LYS A 375 3.08 38.04 20.61
N SER A 376 2.52 37.15 21.44
CA SER A 376 1.33 36.37 21.08
C SER A 376 0.07 37.25 21.07
N PRO A 377 -0.87 37.09 20.10
CA PRO A 377 -2.07 37.92 20.02
C PRO A 377 -3.02 37.80 21.21
N ILE A 378 -2.97 36.65 21.89
CA ILE A 378 -3.78 36.28 23.04
C ILE A 378 -3.00 36.34 24.36
N ASP A 379 -1.87 37.04 24.39
CA ASP A 379 -1.08 37.23 25.60
C ASP A 379 -1.94 37.91 26.69
N PRO A 380 -2.05 37.31 27.90
CA PRO A 380 -2.84 37.84 29.01
C PRO A 380 -2.52 39.30 29.37
N GLN A 381 -1.31 39.78 29.09
CA GLN A 381 -0.90 41.16 29.38
C GLN A 381 -1.74 42.22 28.65
N PHE A 382 -2.41 41.84 27.56
CA PHE A 382 -3.22 42.76 26.76
C PHE A 382 -4.68 42.83 27.23
N GLY A 383 -5.10 41.95 28.13
CA GLY A 383 -6.49 41.84 28.58
C GLY A 383 -7.47 41.70 27.41
N GLU A 384 -8.64 42.34 27.53
CA GLU A 384 -9.70 42.27 26.51
C GLU A 384 -9.38 43.02 25.20
N LYS A 385 -8.37 43.90 25.21
CA LYS A 385 -8.06 44.75 24.06
C LYS A 385 -7.27 44.02 22.96
N GLY A 386 -6.55 42.95 23.33
CA GLY A 386 -5.74 42.16 22.40
C GLY A 386 -4.53 42.91 21.83
N LEU A 387 -3.70 42.17 21.09
CA LEU A 387 -2.47 42.69 20.48
C LEU A 387 -2.72 43.85 19.51
N ALA A 388 -3.70 43.72 18.62
CA ALA A 388 -4.07 44.73 17.63
C ALA A 388 -4.26 46.12 18.26
N THR A 389 -5.17 46.22 19.23
CA THR A 389 -5.48 47.48 19.91
C THR A 389 -4.27 48.01 20.66
N TRP A 390 -3.50 47.12 21.31
CA TRP A 390 -2.30 47.52 22.05
C TRP A 390 -1.25 48.12 21.11
N VAL A 391 -0.95 47.48 19.98
CA VAL A 391 0.05 47.96 19.02
C VAL A 391 -0.37 49.31 18.46
N CYS A 392 -1.56 49.43 17.87
CA CYS A 392 -1.94 50.67 17.19
C CYS A 392 -2.05 51.84 18.18
N THR A 393 -2.57 51.61 19.39
CA THR A 393 -2.61 52.66 20.43
C THR A 393 -1.20 53.05 20.91
N THR A 394 -0.28 52.10 21.01
CA THR A 394 1.09 52.36 21.50
C THR A 394 1.94 53.04 20.44
N LEU A 395 1.79 52.65 19.16
CA LEU A 395 2.42 53.34 18.03
C LEU A 395 2.03 54.81 18.00
N ASP A 396 0.72 55.10 18.09
CA ASP A 396 0.21 56.47 18.04
C ASP A 396 0.66 57.34 19.23
N ARG A 397 0.77 56.75 20.43
CA ARG A 397 1.05 57.51 21.67
C ARG A 397 2.52 57.57 22.06
N LYS A 398 3.26 56.48 21.84
CA LYS A 398 4.62 56.26 22.38
C LYS A 398 5.65 55.94 21.29
N GLY A 399 5.23 55.78 20.03
CA GLY A 399 6.10 55.43 18.92
C GLY A 399 6.54 53.97 18.89
N ALA A 400 7.23 53.60 17.80
CA ALA A 400 7.60 52.21 17.48
C ALA A 400 8.54 51.54 18.49
N ASP A 401 9.39 52.29 19.19
CA ASP A 401 10.34 51.73 20.17
C ASP A 401 9.70 50.95 21.31
N HIS A 402 8.44 51.25 21.63
CA HIS A 402 7.69 50.59 22.70
C HIS A 402 6.90 49.36 22.21
N VAL A 403 6.94 49.10 20.90
CA VAL A 403 6.18 48.05 20.22
C VAL A 403 7.12 46.99 19.66
N LEU A 404 8.21 47.42 19.03
CA LEU A 404 9.14 46.53 18.36
C LEU A 404 9.80 45.55 19.32
N ASP A 405 9.97 44.32 18.83
CA ASP A 405 10.68 43.28 19.54
C ASP A 405 12.12 43.76 19.86
N PRO A 406 12.52 43.83 21.14
CA PRO A 406 13.83 44.29 21.54
C PRO A 406 14.97 43.37 21.09
N GLU A 407 14.68 42.13 20.70
CA GLU A 407 15.68 41.21 20.13
C GLU A 407 16.03 41.55 18.66
N LEU A 408 15.27 42.43 18.00
CA LEU A 408 15.55 42.85 16.63
C LEU A 408 16.67 43.90 16.56
N ASP A 409 17.55 43.73 15.58
CA ASP A 409 18.64 44.67 15.36
C ASP A 409 18.10 46.06 14.97
N SER A 410 18.53 47.07 15.73
CA SER A 410 18.22 48.49 15.55
C SER A 410 18.45 49.01 14.13
N ARG A 411 19.37 48.40 13.35
CA ARG A 411 19.62 48.77 11.95
C ARG A 411 18.38 48.65 11.05
N PHE A 412 17.41 47.82 11.44
CA PHE A 412 16.19 47.58 10.67
C PHE A 412 14.98 48.37 11.19
N LYS A 413 15.17 49.23 12.21
CA LYS A 413 14.10 49.93 12.92
C LYS A 413 13.16 50.74 12.00
N GLU A 414 13.69 51.39 10.97
CA GLU A 414 12.84 52.13 10.02
C GLU A 414 11.95 51.17 9.22
N HIS A 415 12.51 50.03 8.80
CA HIS A 415 11.81 49.02 8.04
C HIS A 415 10.74 48.30 8.89
N THR A 416 11.10 47.93 10.12
CA THR A 416 10.16 47.30 11.06
C THR A 416 9.02 48.26 11.42
N CYS A 417 9.31 49.56 11.56
CA CYS A 417 8.30 50.58 11.81
C CYS A 417 7.30 50.68 10.65
N LYS A 418 7.78 50.79 9.40
CA LYS A 418 6.92 50.83 8.21
C LYS A 418 6.00 49.60 8.14
N VAL A 419 6.56 48.41 8.37
CA VAL A 419 5.79 47.15 8.38
C VAL A 419 4.76 47.13 9.52
N SER A 420 5.08 47.65 10.71
CA SER A 420 4.12 47.74 11.83
C SER A 420 2.94 48.67 11.51
N THR A 421 3.18 49.79 10.81
CA THR A 421 2.13 50.68 10.35
C THR A 421 1.25 50.00 9.31
N SER A 422 1.83 49.30 8.34
CA SER A 422 1.07 48.50 7.38
C SER A 422 0.20 47.45 8.07
N GLY A 423 0.74 46.77 9.09
CA GLY A 423 -0.01 45.84 9.94
C GLY A 423 -1.25 46.47 10.57
N CYS A 424 -1.13 47.67 11.15
CA CYS A 424 -2.28 48.43 11.66
C CYS A 424 -3.27 48.83 10.57
N SER A 425 -2.81 49.24 9.38
CA SER A 425 -3.69 49.59 8.25
C SER A 425 -4.52 48.39 7.77
N ALA A 426 -3.98 47.16 7.83
CA ALA A 426 -4.72 45.94 7.47
C ALA A 426 -5.87 45.63 8.45
N LEU A 427 -5.84 46.20 9.66
CA LEU A 427 -6.91 46.04 10.66
C LEU A 427 -8.08 47.00 10.46
N VAL A 428 -7.96 47.96 9.54
CA VAL A 428 -8.99 48.97 9.26
C VAL A 428 -9.85 48.52 8.07
N PRO A 429 -11.16 48.24 8.26
CA PRO A 429 -12.02 47.68 7.21
C PRO A 429 -12.17 48.55 5.96
N SER A 430 -12.03 49.87 6.10
CA SER A 430 -12.14 50.83 4.98
C SER A 430 -10.86 50.94 4.14
N GLN A 431 -9.71 50.53 4.68
CA GLN A 431 -8.41 50.56 4.00
C GLN A 431 -7.96 49.18 3.53
N SER A 432 -8.56 48.10 4.06
CA SER A 432 -8.32 46.72 3.64
C SER A 432 -8.73 46.52 2.19
N THR A 433 -7.83 46.81 1.24
CA THR A 433 -8.07 46.63 -0.19
C THR A 433 -7.27 45.42 -0.67
N VAL A 434 -7.78 44.72 -1.69
CA VAL A 434 -7.07 43.61 -2.38
C VAL A 434 -5.67 44.03 -2.83
N LEU A 435 -5.52 45.31 -3.16
CA LEU A 435 -4.25 45.96 -3.46
C LEU A 435 -3.24 45.92 -2.32
N GLN A 436 -3.62 45.80 -1.05
CA GLN A 436 -2.64 45.72 0.05
C GLN A 436 -1.82 44.43 -0.01
N CYS A 437 -2.36 43.24 -0.28
CA CYS A 437 -1.49 42.05 -0.40
C CYS A 437 -0.46 42.19 -1.54
N ALA A 438 -0.85 42.80 -2.67
CA ALA A 438 0.03 43.09 -3.80
C ALA A 438 1.01 44.25 -3.51
N GLU A 439 0.55 45.31 -2.86
CA GLU A 439 1.34 46.44 -2.39
C GLU A 439 2.31 46.02 -1.28
N TRP A 440 2.02 45.00 -0.48
CA TRP A 440 2.99 44.47 0.47
C TRP A 440 4.13 43.77 -0.27
N SER A 441 3.84 43.02 -1.33
CA SER A 441 4.87 42.48 -2.23
C SER A 441 5.65 43.57 -3.00
N ILE A 442 5.01 44.70 -3.35
CA ILE A 442 5.61 45.79 -4.14
C ILE A 442 6.38 46.79 -3.26
N CYS A 443 5.83 47.16 -2.10
CA CYS A 443 6.43 48.06 -1.11
C CYS A 443 7.58 47.38 -0.35
N CYS A 444 7.64 46.04 -0.36
CA CYS A 444 8.77 45.27 0.18
C CYS A 444 9.91 45.02 -0.83
N ARG A 445 9.75 45.38 -2.11
CA ARG A 445 10.76 45.21 -3.17
C ARG A 445 11.60 46.47 -3.45
N ASN A 446 11.24 47.61 -2.88
CA ASN A 446 11.91 48.90 -3.10
C ASN A 446 12.54 49.48 -1.83
#